data_AF-A0A9Q9EJ86-F1
#
_entry.id   AF-A0A9Q9EJ86-F1
#
_cell.length_a   1.000
_cell.length_b   1.000
_cell.length_c   1.000
_cell.angle_alpha   90.00
_cell.angle_beta   90.00
_cell.angle_gamma   90.00
#
_symmetry.space_group_name_H-M   'P 1'
#
loop_
_entity.id
_entity.type
_entity.pdbx_description
1 polymer ?
#
loop_
_entity_poly.entity_id
_entity_poly.type
_entity_poly.pdbx_seq_one_letter_code
_entity_poly.pdbx_strand_id
1 'polypeptide(L)'
;MASRPANTSKRTSAAMTSEPVAKPPPCKIHSLAVVSDKAQITGSHTVELCDNSVLHPHCKIKADHGIVYVGRSTIICEATIIGVTEGEGNVIIGDGVLIEAGATIEAKSIGDGTVIEAKAKIGKGAMIGKHCKISPLSEIAADEQLSDYTVVFGDNQRRHNQTMADNLEVRDAKRRGQELHIEMLKKLIPNASHKWT
;
A
#
# COMPACT_ATOMS: atom_id res chain seq x y z
N MET A 1 -42.34 -44.99 29.09
CA MET A 1 -42.76 -44.09 28.00
C MET A 1 -42.89 -42.68 28.56
N ALA A 2 -41.90 -41.83 28.33
CA ALA A 2 -41.95 -40.41 28.66
C ALA A 2 -41.06 -39.65 27.67
N SER A 3 -41.66 -39.31 26.53
CA SER A 3 -41.11 -38.44 25.50
C SER A 3 -41.45 -36.98 25.84
N ARG A 4 -40.45 -36.06 25.86
CA ARG A 4 -40.59 -34.61 25.60
C ARG A 4 -39.21 -33.90 25.65
N PRO A 5 -39.02 -32.76 24.97
CA PRO A 5 -38.26 -32.73 23.73
C PRO A 5 -37.08 -31.74 23.73
N ALA A 6 -36.32 -31.79 22.63
CA ALA A 6 -35.14 -30.99 22.32
C ALA A 6 -35.34 -29.47 22.45
N ASN A 7 -34.42 -28.83 23.17
CA ASN A 7 -34.32 -27.39 23.34
C ASN A 7 -33.92 -26.73 22.01
N THR A 8 -34.91 -26.27 21.26
CA THR A 8 -34.72 -25.44 20.05
C THR A 8 -34.55 -24.01 20.49
N SER A 9 -33.30 -23.59 20.74
CA SER A 9 -32.96 -22.17 20.85
C SER A 9 -33.10 -21.50 19.49
N LYS A 10 -34.32 -21.11 19.14
CA LYS A 10 -34.60 -20.10 18.12
C LYS A 10 -33.98 -18.78 18.60
N ARG A 11 -32.72 -18.54 18.25
CA ARG A 11 -32.18 -17.18 18.23
C ARG A 11 -32.95 -16.44 17.15
N THR A 12 -33.86 -15.59 17.60
CA THR A 12 -34.47 -14.53 16.83
C THR A 12 -33.36 -13.73 16.19
N SER A 13 -33.18 -13.89 14.88
CA SER A 13 -32.36 -13.04 14.04
C SER A 13 -32.97 -11.64 14.05
N ALA A 14 -32.58 -10.88 15.07
CA ALA A 14 -32.81 -9.45 15.15
C ALA A 14 -32.21 -8.79 13.91
N ALA A 15 -32.96 -7.83 13.39
CA ALA A 15 -32.69 -7.02 12.22
C ALA A 15 -31.20 -6.80 11.96
N MET A 16 -30.76 -7.23 10.77
CA MET A 16 -29.52 -6.79 10.16
C MET A 16 -29.63 -5.29 9.95
N THR A 17 -29.20 -4.52 10.95
CA THR A 17 -28.87 -3.11 10.78
C THR A 17 -27.78 -3.04 9.73
N SER A 18 -28.18 -2.58 8.54
CA SER A 18 -27.32 -2.15 7.45
C SER A 18 -26.12 -1.41 8.01
N GLU A 19 -24.94 -2.03 7.92
CA GLU A 19 -23.69 -1.31 8.12
C GLU A 19 -23.68 -0.13 7.14
N PRO A 20 -23.37 1.07 7.63
CA PRO A 20 -23.51 2.29 6.86
C PRO A 20 -22.59 2.21 5.67
N VAL A 21 -23.18 2.38 4.49
CA VAL A 21 -22.51 2.63 3.22
C VAL A 21 -21.45 3.70 3.46
N ALA A 22 -20.20 3.28 3.64
CA ALA A 22 -19.06 4.17 3.68
C ALA A 22 -19.07 4.90 2.33
N LYS A 23 -19.41 6.20 2.40
CA LYS A 23 -19.43 7.10 1.27
C LYS A 23 -18.16 6.82 0.45
N PRO A 24 -18.24 6.68 -0.89
CA PRO A 24 -17.03 6.55 -1.68
C PRO A 24 -16.12 7.72 -1.29
N PRO A 25 -14.91 7.46 -0.77
CA PRO A 25 -14.02 8.54 -0.41
C PRO A 25 -13.83 9.43 -1.64
N PRO A 26 -13.63 10.75 -1.46
CA PRO A 26 -13.18 11.62 -2.53
C PRO A 26 -11.79 11.16 -3.00
N CYS A 27 -11.79 10.16 -3.86
CA CYS A 27 -10.62 9.62 -4.50
C CYS A 27 -10.32 10.51 -5.71
N LYS A 28 -9.24 11.28 -5.65
CA LYS A 28 -8.73 11.95 -6.84
C LYS A 28 -7.81 10.98 -7.56
N ILE A 29 -8.37 10.32 -8.56
CA ILE A 29 -7.64 9.37 -9.38
C ILE A 29 -7.27 10.07 -10.68
N HIS A 30 -5.98 10.08 -11.01
CA HIS A 30 -5.54 10.63 -12.28
C HIS A 30 -5.87 9.69 -13.44
N SER A 31 -6.14 10.24 -14.63
CA SER A 31 -6.62 9.47 -15.81
C SER A 31 -5.65 8.40 -16.32
N LEU A 32 -4.38 8.48 -15.95
CA LEU A 32 -3.32 7.51 -16.32
C LEU A 32 -3.04 6.47 -15.22
N ALA A 33 -3.71 6.56 -14.08
CA ALA A 33 -3.61 5.58 -13.01
C ALA A 33 -4.38 4.31 -13.39
N VAL A 34 -3.73 3.16 -13.22
CA VAL A 34 -4.33 1.84 -13.46
C VAL A 34 -4.75 1.27 -12.12
N VAL A 35 -6.05 1.05 -11.96
CA VAL A 35 -6.56 0.32 -10.81
C VAL A 35 -7.28 -0.93 -11.24
N SER A 36 -6.94 -2.05 -10.59
CA SER A 36 -7.63 -3.32 -10.73
C SER A 36 -9.03 -3.31 -10.08
N ASP A 37 -9.98 -3.98 -10.72
CA ASP A 37 -11.38 -4.09 -10.26
C ASP A 37 -11.55 -4.75 -8.87
N LYS A 38 -10.58 -5.57 -8.47
CA LYS A 38 -10.59 -6.28 -7.18
C LYS A 38 -9.88 -5.52 -6.06
N ALA A 39 -9.40 -4.30 -6.32
CA ALA A 39 -8.80 -3.48 -5.27
C ALA A 39 -9.90 -2.97 -4.34
N GLN A 40 -9.64 -3.05 -3.03
CA GLN A 40 -10.52 -2.54 -2.00
C GLN A 40 -9.94 -1.23 -1.49
N ILE A 41 -10.60 -0.12 -1.81
CA ILE A 41 -10.29 1.18 -1.22
C ILE A 41 -11.41 1.52 -0.26
N THR A 42 -11.09 1.59 1.03
CA THR A 42 -11.97 2.09 2.08
C THR A 42 -11.40 3.41 2.57
N GLY A 43 -12.26 4.38 2.87
CA GLY A 43 -11.77 5.63 3.42
C GLY A 43 -12.86 6.62 3.75
N SER A 44 -12.66 7.33 4.85
CA SER A 44 -13.41 8.53 5.21
C SER A 44 -12.67 9.81 4.77
N HIS A 45 -11.38 9.68 4.44
CA HIS A 45 -10.46 10.76 4.07
C HIS A 45 -10.07 10.67 2.58
N THR A 46 -9.55 11.78 2.03
CA THR A 46 -9.15 11.88 0.62
C THR A 46 -8.01 10.91 0.30
N VAL A 47 -8.19 10.11 -0.75
CA VAL A 47 -7.12 9.30 -1.34
C VAL A 47 -6.73 9.93 -2.67
N GLU A 48 -5.45 10.26 -2.84
CA GLU A 48 -4.95 10.84 -4.09
C GLU A 48 -4.02 9.84 -4.77
N LEU A 49 -4.38 9.44 -5.98
CA LEU A 49 -3.57 8.56 -6.83
C LEU A 49 -3.02 9.38 -7.99
N CYS A 50 -1.71 9.51 -8.05
CA CYS A 50 -1.04 10.24 -9.11
C CYS A 50 -0.83 9.40 -10.39
N ASP A 51 -0.36 10.07 -11.43
CA ASP A 51 -0.16 9.53 -12.76
C ASP A 51 0.67 8.25 -12.77
N ASN A 52 0.30 7.31 -13.63
CA ASN A 52 1.02 6.05 -13.84
C ASN A 52 1.14 5.18 -12.58
N SER A 53 0.35 5.44 -11.52
CA SER A 53 0.26 4.51 -10.40
C SER A 53 -0.45 3.23 -10.84
N VAL A 54 0.04 2.07 -10.42
CA VAL A 54 -0.54 0.77 -10.76
C VAL A 54 -0.92 0.04 -9.48
N LEU A 55 -2.21 -0.29 -9.34
CA LEU A 55 -2.74 -1.09 -8.24
C LEU A 55 -3.13 -2.48 -8.73
N HIS A 56 -2.52 -3.51 -8.13
CA HIS A 56 -2.83 -4.91 -8.38
C HIS A 56 -4.17 -5.35 -7.73
N PRO A 57 -4.76 -6.48 -8.18
CA PRO A 57 -5.96 -7.04 -7.54
C PRO A 57 -5.71 -7.39 -6.07
N HIS A 58 -6.77 -7.37 -5.25
CA HIS A 58 -6.72 -7.66 -3.81
C HIS A 58 -5.86 -6.72 -2.95
N CYS A 59 -5.37 -5.61 -3.52
CA CYS A 59 -4.80 -4.51 -2.75
C CYS A 59 -5.87 -3.90 -1.83
N LYS A 60 -5.52 -3.64 -0.58
CA LYS A 60 -6.39 -3.01 0.43
C LYS A 60 -5.80 -1.68 0.84
N ILE A 61 -6.50 -0.60 0.51
CA ILE A 61 -6.14 0.75 0.94
C ILE A 61 -7.20 1.19 1.95
N LYS A 62 -6.78 1.47 3.18
CA LYS A 62 -7.62 1.96 4.28
C LYS A 62 -7.20 3.39 4.63
N ALA A 63 -8.04 4.34 4.24
CA ALA A 63 -7.91 5.77 4.55
C ALA A 63 -8.96 6.21 5.59
N ASP A 64 -9.10 5.43 6.66
CA ASP A 64 -10.09 5.69 7.71
C ASP A 64 -9.64 6.78 8.68
N HIS A 65 -8.34 6.81 9.00
CA HIS A 65 -7.76 7.69 10.02
C HIS A 65 -6.72 8.71 9.49
N GLY A 66 -6.60 8.86 8.18
CA GLY A 66 -5.67 9.82 7.59
C GLY A 66 -5.71 9.87 6.07
N ILE A 67 -5.07 10.90 5.52
CA ILE A 67 -4.94 11.09 4.08
C ILE A 67 -3.94 10.08 3.53
N VAL A 68 -4.29 9.44 2.40
CA VAL A 68 -3.37 8.55 1.68
C VAL A 68 -3.02 9.20 0.35
N TYR A 69 -1.74 9.52 0.19
CA TYR A 69 -1.19 10.06 -1.04
C TYR A 69 -0.29 9.02 -1.70
N VAL A 70 -0.57 8.71 -2.97
CA VAL A 70 0.24 7.81 -3.78
C VAL A 70 0.88 8.60 -4.91
N GLY A 71 2.21 8.69 -4.88
CA GLY A 71 3.01 9.36 -5.89
C GLY A 71 2.95 8.70 -7.26
N ARG A 72 3.60 9.35 -8.22
CA ARG A 72 3.60 8.96 -9.63
C ARG A 72 4.43 7.72 -9.86
N SER A 73 4.07 6.93 -10.86
CA SER A 73 4.85 5.75 -11.27
C SER A 73 5.06 4.75 -10.13
N THR A 74 4.15 4.72 -9.16
CA THR A 74 4.22 3.81 -8.01
C THR A 74 3.49 2.51 -8.34
N ILE A 75 4.11 1.39 -8.00
CA ILE A 75 3.56 0.06 -8.25
C ILE A 75 3.20 -0.55 -6.90
N ILE A 76 1.95 -0.97 -6.75
CA ILE A 76 1.44 -1.65 -5.57
C ILE A 76 0.95 -3.02 -5.97
N CYS A 77 1.65 -4.04 -5.48
CA CYS A 77 1.36 -5.44 -5.76
C CYS A 77 0.17 -5.97 -4.93
N GLU A 78 -0.16 -7.24 -5.18
CA GLU A 78 -1.31 -7.95 -4.61
C GLU A 78 -1.22 -8.12 -3.08
N ALA A 79 -2.37 -8.17 -2.40
CA ALA A 79 -2.49 -8.41 -0.96
C ALA A 79 -1.73 -7.40 -0.07
N THR A 80 -1.39 -6.25 -0.63
CA THR A 80 -0.81 -5.13 0.11
C THR A 80 -1.88 -4.49 0.98
N ILE A 81 -1.47 -4.05 2.16
CA ILE A 81 -2.34 -3.35 3.10
C ILE A 81 -1.70 -2.00 3.37
N ILE A 82 -2.32 -0.95 2.84
CA ILE A 82 -1.91 0.43 3.06
C ILE A 82 -2.94 1.05 3.99
N GLY A 83 -2.54 1.50 5.17
CA GLY A 83 -3.46 2.19 6.06
C GLY A 83 -3.01 2.16 7.50
N VAL A 84 -3.42 3.18 8.25
CA VAL A 84 -3.10 3.30 9.66
C VAL A 84 -4.19 2.61 10.46
N THR A 85 -3.84 1.52 11.15
CA THR A 85 -4.80 0.73 11.95
C THR A 85 -5.25 1.47 13.21
N GLU A 86 -4.36 2.24 13.85
CA GLU A 86 -4.65 2.94 15.10
C GLU A 86 -4.03 4.35 15.15
N GLY A 87 -4.86 5.36 15.39
CA GLY A 87 -4.47 6.77 15.55
C GLY A 87 -4.49 7.59 14.25
N GLU A 88 -4.27 8.90 14.38
CA GLU A 88 -4.19 9.80 13.22
C GLU A 88 -2.80 9.69 12.57
N GLY A 89 -2.79 9.40 11.27
CA GLY A 89 -1.55 9.23 10.53
C GLY A 89 -1.79 9.32 9.04
N ASN A 90 -1.17 10.32 8.41
CA ASN A 90 -1.18 10.44 6.96
C ASN A 90 -0.12 9.50 6.38
N VAL A 91 -0.45 8.82 5.30
CA VAL A 91 0.49 7.96 4.56
C VAL A 91 0.83 8.67 3.26
N ILE A 92 2.07 9.13 3.15
CA ILE A 92 2.57 9.78 1.94
C ILE A 92 3.56 8.85 1.26
N ILE A 93 3.22 8.40 0.05
CA ILE A 93 4.09 7.57 -0.78
C ILE A 93 4.67 8.44 -1.89
N GLY A 94 6.00 8.46 -1.99
CA GLY A 94 6.73 9.19 -3.02
C GLY A 94 6.58 8.61 -4.42
N ASP A 95 7.34 9.18 -5.35
CA ASP A 95 7.34 8.80 -6.77
C ASP A 95 8.22 7.57 -7.02
N GLY A 96 7.81 6.67 -7.92
CA GLY A 96 8.61 5.51 -8.35
C GLY A 96 8.85 4.50 -7.23
N VAL A 97 7.89 4.37 -6.31
CA VAL A 97 7.97 3.40 -5.22
C VAL A 97 7.44 2.06 -5.72
N LEU A 98 8.14 0.97 -5.39
CA LEU A 98 7.68 -0.39 -5.66
C LEU A 98 7.32 -1.07 -4.35
N ILE A 99 6.07 -1.47 -4.21
CA ILE A 99 5.54 -2.21 -3.06
C ILE A 99 5.18 -3.60 -3.53
N GLU A 100 5.91 -4.60 -3.05
CA GLU A 100 5.66 -6.00 -3.37
C GLU A 100 4.52 -6.63 -2.54
N ALA A 101 4.15 -7.86 -2.92
CA ALA A 101 2.95 -8.51 -2.44
C ALA A 101 3.00 -8.81 -0.93
N GLY A 102 1.86 -8.61 -0.27
CA GLY A 102 1.72 -8.87 1.16
C GLY A 102 2.45 -7.91 2.09
N ALA A 103 2.97 -6.79 1.57
CA ALA A 103 3.54 -5.74 2.41
C ALA A 103 2.46 -4.97 3.18
N THR A 104 2.76 -4.61 4.43
CA THR A 104 1.91 -3.78 5.29
C THR A 104 2.57 -2.43 5.51
N ILE A 105 1.85 -1.35 5.19
CA ILE A 105 2.37 0.02 5.23
C ILE A 105 1.53 0.87 6.17
N GLU A 106 2.12 1.19 7.33
CA GLU A 106 1.58 2.16 8.28
C GLU A 106 2.50 3.40 8.41
N ALA A 107 3.44 3.54 7.47
CA ALA A 107 4.44 4.60 7.45
C ALA A 107 3.82 6.00 7.31
N LYS A 108 4.45 7.01 7.91
CA LYS A 108 4.06 8.41 7.70
C LYS A 108 4.48 8.93 6.33
N SER A 109 5.70 8.57 5.92
CA SER A 109 6.28 9.04 4.66
C SER A 109 7.20 7.98 4.08
N ILE A 110 7.10 7.75 2.77
CA ILE A 110 8.00 6.90 1.99
C ILE A 110 8.65 7.75 0.91
N GLY A 111 9.98 7.79 0.90
CA GLY A 111 10.75 8.52 -0.08
C GLY A 111 10.75 7.88 -1.47
N ASP A 112 11.05 8.71 -2.47
CA ASP A 112 11.04 8.35 -3.88
C ASP A 112 12.01 7.21 -4.21
N GLY A 113 11.65 6.37 -5.19
CA GLY A 113 12.52 5.30 -5.69
C GLY A 113 12.80 4.17 -4.70
N THR A 114 12.04 4.13 -3.59
CA THR A 114 12.13 3.10 -2.55
C THR A 114 11.49 1.80 -3.03
N VAL A 115 12.10 0.68 -2.63
CA VAL A 115 11.57 -0.67 -2.92
C VAL A 115 11.26 -1.37 -1.61
N ILE A 116 10.02 -1.79 -1.47
CA ILE A 116 9.49 -2.51 -0.32
C ILE A 116 9.23 -3.94 -0.80
N GLU A 117 10.04 -4.89 -0.37
CA GLU A 117 9.90 -6.29 -0.80
C GLU A 117 8.76 -7.02 -0.05
N ALA A 118 8.44 -8.22 -0.54
CA ALA A 118 7.27 -8.97 -0.11
C ALA A 118 7.23 -9.24 1.40
N LYS A 119 6.04 -9.13 1.99
CA LYS A 119 5.79 -9.33 3.43
C LYS A 119 6.58 -8.42 4.37
N ALA A 120 7.18 -7.35 3.86
CA ALA A 120 7.76 -6.32 4.72
C ALA A 120 6.65 -5.61 5.50
N LYS A 121 6.95 -5.26 6.75
CA LYS A 121 6.07 -4.49 7.62
C LYS A 121 6.72 -3.17 7.96
N ILE A 122 6.03 -2.09 7.69
CA ILE A 122 6.49 -0.76 8.07
C ILE A 122 5.61 -0.25 9.20
N GLY A 123 6.22 -0.06 10.36
CA GLY A 123 5.55 0.40 11.56
C GLY A 123 4.96 1.80 11.42
N LYS A 124 3.98 2.06 12.29
CA LYS A 124 3.29 3.35 12.38
C LYS A 124 4.28 4.50 12.53
N GLY A 125 4.09 5.58 11.76
CA GLY A 125 4.88 6.80 11.94
C GLY A 125 6.30 6.73 11.38
N ALA A 126 6.73 5.56 10.88
CA ALA A 126 8.04 5.42 10.27
C ALA A 126 8.20 6.37 9.07
N MET A 127 9.40 6.91 8.92
CA MET A 127 9.78 7.79 7.81
C MET A 127 10.91 7.14 7.05
N ILE A 128 10.62 6.72 5.83
CA ILE A 128 11.59 6.08 4.96
C ILE A 128 12.18 7.12 4.01
N GLY A 129 13.50 7.20 3.98
CA GLY A 129 14.25 8.04 3.05
C GLY A 129 14.11 7.62 1.58
N LYS A 130 14.84 8.32 0.71
CA LYS A 130 14.84 8.08 -0.74
C LYS A 130 15.76 6.93 -1.12
N HIS A 131 15.38 6.22 -2.19
CA HIS A 131 16.14 5.10 -2.75
C HIS A 131 16.46 3.98 -1.75
N CYS A 132 15.62 3.81 -0.73
CA CYS A 132 15.78 2.75 0.25
C CYS A 132 15.37 1.39 -0.34
N LYS A 133 15.90 0.31 0.22
CA LYS A 133 15.47 -1.05 -0.11
C LYS A 133 15.18 -1.80 1.18
N ILE A 134 13.96 -2.29 1.32
CA ILE A 134 13.54 -3.08 2.47
C ILE A 134 13.49 -4.53 2.03
N SER A 135 14.25 -5.40 2.71
CA SER A 135 14.28 -6.83 2.41
C SER A 135 12.95 -7.51 2.76
N PRO A 136 12.67 -8.72 2.22
CA PRO A 136 11.41 -9.39 2.45
C PRO A 136 11.34 -9.80 3.92
N LEU A 137 10.14 -9.88 4.49
CA LEU A 137 9.91 -10.22 5.90
C LEU A 137 10.60 -9.27 6.91
N SER A 138 11.16 -8.14 6.46
CA SER A 138 11.75 -7.15 7.37
C SER A 138 10.65 -6.34 8.06
N GLU A 139 10.90 -5.98 9.31
CA GLU A 139 9.99 -5.18 10.12
C GLU A 139 10.71 -3.90 10.55
N ILE A 140 10.17 -2.75 10.15
CA ILE A 140 10.64 -1.43 10.57
C ILE A 140 9.82 -1.02 11.79
N ALA A 141 10.49 -0.55 12.84
CA ALA A 141 9.81 -0.15 14.07
C ALA A 141 8.94 1.10 13.86
N ALA A 142 7.97 1.30 14.75
CA ALA A 142 7.18 2.53 14.75
C ALA A 142 8.07 3.75 15.02
N ASP A 143 7.75 4.87 14.36
CA ASP A 143 8.46 6.16 14.42
C ASP A 143 9.96 6.08 14.04
N GLU A 144 10.37 4.98 13.41
CA GLU A 144 11.74 4.80 12.96
C GLU A 144 12.02 5.66 11.73
N GLN A 145 13.15 6.37 11.74
CA GLN A 145 13.62 7.13 10.60
C GLN A 145 14.72 6.36 9.88
N LEU A 146 14.46 6.00 8.62
CA LEU A 146 15.42 5.38 7.74
C LEU A 146 16.08 6.47 6.87
N SER A 147 17.40 6.59 6.96
CA SER A 147 18.16 7.52 6.14
C SER A 147 18.14 7.11 4.66
N ASP A 148 18.33 8.09 3.76
CA ASP A 148 18.42 7.85 2.32
C ASP A 148 19.48 6.80 1.97
N TYR A 149 19.25 6.07 0.87
CA TYR A 149 20.13 5.00 0.36
C TYR A 149 20.39 3.85 1.34
N THR A 150 19.49 3.64 2.29
CA THR A 150 19.62 2.53 3.25
C THR A 150 18.96 1.27 2.72
N VAL A 151 19.69 0.16 2.81
CA VAL A 151 19.18 -1.18 2.59
C VAL A 151 18.99 -1.82 3.95
N VAL A 152 17.75 -2.14 4.30
CA VAL A 152 17.43 -2.92 5.48
C VAL A 152 17.44 -4.40 5.09
N PHE A 153 18.25 -5.20 5.76
CA PHE A 153 18.37 -6.64 5.57
C PHE A 153 18.35 -7.34 6.93
N GLY A 154 18.23 -8.67 6.91
CA GLY A 154 17.86 -9.54 8.05
C GLY A 154 18.23 -9.06 9.46
N ASP A 155 17.30 -9.26 10.40
CA ASP A 155 17.39 -8.85 11.82
C ASP A 155 17.55 -7.33 12.03
N ASN A 156 16.82 -6.55 11.22
CA ASN A 156 16.82 -5.08 11.22
C ASN A 156 18.21 -4.45 11.01
N GLN A 157 19.13 -5.18 10.39
CA GLN A 157 20.45 -4.67 10.04
C GLN A 157 20.33 -3.67 8.89
N ARG A 158 21.02 -2.55 9.05
CA ARG A 158 21.02 -1.45 8.08
C ARG A 158 22.36 -1.41 7.39
N ARG A 159 22.36 -1.49 6.06
CA ARG A 159 23.54 -1.25 5.24
C ARG A 159 23.29 0.00 4.44
N HIS A 160 24.16 0.99 4.62
CA HIS A 160 24.16 2.14 3.75
C HIS A 160 24.72 1.72 2.39
N ASN A 161 23.93 1.91 1.34
CA ASN A 161 24.28 1.50 0.00
C ASN A 161 24.90 2.66 -0.77
N GLN A 162 26.20 2.90 -0.51
CA GLN A 162 27.00 3.91 -1.23
C GLN A 162 26.98 3.70 -2.74
N THR A 163 26.81 2.46 -3.23
CA THR A 163 26.73 2.17 -4.66
C THR A 163 25.59 2.89 -5.36
N MET A 164 24.45 3.13 -4.68
CA MET A 164 23.39 3.98 -5.21
C MET A 164 23.63 5.46 -4.96
N ALA A 165 24.37 5.82 -3.91
CA ALA A 165 24.73 7.21 -3.63
C ALA A 165 25.66 7.77 -4.71
N ASP A 166 26.66 7.01 -5.14
CA ASP A 166 27.73 7.50 -6.01
C ASP A 166 27.44 7.35 -7.52
N ASN A 167 26.68 6.31 -7.93
CA ASN A 167 26.48 6.03 -9.34
C ASN A 167 25.14 6.55 -9.86
N LEU A 168 25.17 7.72 -10.50
CA LEU A 168 24.00 8.31 -11.19
C LEU A 168 23.42 7.36 -12.24
N GLU A 169 24.28 6.64 -12.97
CA GLU A 169 23.88 5.67 -14.00
C GLU A 169 22.98 4.55 -13.44
N VAL A 170 23.25 4.11 -12.20
CA VAL A 170 22.46 3.05 -11.55
C VAL A 170 21.08 3.59 -11.16
N ARG A 171 20.98 4.87 -10.76
CA ARG A 171 19.69 5.52 -10.48
C ARG A 171 18.87 5.66 -11.75
N ASP A 172 19.50 6.07 -12.84
CA ASP A 172 18.85 6.22 -14.14
C ASP A 172 18.46 4.86 -14.73
N ALA A 173 19.29 3.83 -14.55
CA ALA A 173 18.94 2.46 -14.92
C ALA A 173 17.74 1.94 -14.11
N LYS A 174 17.69 2.22 -12.80
CA LYS A 174 16.56 1.83 -11.94
C LYS A 174 15.27 2.56 -12.35
N ARG A 175 15.36 3.89 -12.61
CA ARG A 175 14.23 4.69 -13.09
C ARG A 175 13.70 4.16 -14.43
N ARG A 176 14.59 3.91 -15.40
CA ARG A 176 14.22 3.32 -16.68
C ARG A 176 13.61 1.92 -16.53
N GLY A 177 14.17 1.10 -15.64
CA GLY A 177 13.62 -0.22 -15.33
C GLY A 177 12.20 -0.15 -14.75
N GLN A 178 11.95 0.81 -13.86
CA GLN A 178 10.62 1.07 -13.30
C GLN A 178 9.64 1.53 -14.37
N GLU A 179 10.02 2.47 -15.23
CA GLU A 179 9.19 2.95 -16.34
C GLU A 179 8.78 1.82 -17.29
N LEU A 180 9.74 0.96 -17.68
CA LEU A 180 9.48 -0.22 -18.51
C LEU A 180 8.55 -1.22 -17.80
N HIS A 181 8.75 -1.42 -16.50
CA HIS A 181 7.88 -2.30 -15.70
C HIS A 181 6.45 -1.78 -15.65
N ILE A 182 6.27 -0.47 -15.47
CA ILE A 182 4.94 0.17 -15.50
C ILE A 182 4.31 0.04 -16.88
N GLU A 183 5.07 0.25 -17.96
CA GLU A 183 4.57 0.09 -19.32
C GLU A 183 4.09 -1.35 -19.57
N MET A 184 4.84 -2.33 -19.08
CA MET A 184 4.45 -3.74 -19.13
C MET A 184 3.18 -4.01 -18.31
N LEU A 185 3.09 -3.50 -17.08
CA LEU A 185 1.92 -3.67 -16.23
C LEU A 185 0.68 -2.97 -16.80
N LYS A 186 0.83 -1.81 -17.45
CA LYS A 186 -0.27 -1.13 -18.17
C LYS A 186 -0.81 -1.95 -19.34
N LYS A 187 0.02 -2.79 -19.97
CA LYS A 187 -0.40 -3.71 -21.04
C LYS A 187 -1.04 -4.99 -20.49
N LEU A 188 -0.61 -5.46 -19.32
CA LEU A 188 -1.06 -6.71 -18.72
C LEU A 188 -2.32 -6.55 -17.85
N ILE A 189 -2.42 -5.45 -17.10
CA ILE A 189 -3.54 -5.22 -16.20
C ILE A 189 -4.65 -4.55 -17.00
N PRO A 190 -5.81 -5.21 -17.18
CA PRO A 190 -6.94 -4.59 -17.83
C PRO A 190 -7.37 -3.36 -17.03
N ASN A 191 -7.32 -2.18 -17.67
CA ASN A 191 -7.66 -0.90 -17.07
C ASN A 191 -9.12 -0.90 -16.59
N ALA A 192 -9.33 -1.01 -15.28
CA ALA A 192 -10.64 -0.80 -14.65
C ALA A 192 -10.77 0.60 -14.02
N SER A 193 -9.93 1.56 -14.44
CA SER A 193 -10.00 2.97 -14.01
C SER A 193 -11.37 3.62 -14.28
N HIS A 194 -12.12 3.10 -15.25
CA HIS A 194 -13.49 3.52 -15.57
C HIS A 194 -14.52 3.29 -14.46
N LYS A 195 -14.23 2.47 -13.44
CA LYS A 195 -15.19 2.15 -12.37
C LYS A 195 -15.24 3.22 -11.27
N TRP A 196 -14.24 4.09 -11.19
CA TRP A 196 -14.09 5.08 -10.12
C TRP A 196 -13.97 6.53 -10.63
N THR A 197 -14.26 6.75 -11.92
CA THR A 197 -14.56 8.08 -12.47
C THR A 197 -16.06 8.32 -12.35
#